data_AF-A0A1S3JU78-F1
#
_entry.id   AF-A0A1S3JU78-F1
#
_cell.length_a   1.000
_cell.length_b   1.000
_cell.length_c   1.000
_cell.angle_alpha   90.00
_cell.angle_beta   90.00
_cell.angle_gamma   90.00
#
_symmetry.space_group_name_H-M   'P 1'
#
loop_
_entity.id
_entity.type
_entity.pdbx_description
1 polymer ?
#
loop_
_entity_poly.entity_id
_entity_poly.type
_entity_poly.pdbx_seq_one_letter_code
_entity_poly.pdbx_strand_id
1 'polypeptide(L)'
;MKFLVVAICVVGAVYAGQCPKTCKEEEADFDASPPLAGRDRPICTPEGTFDKKQYLGSESYCVDECGVELEDYETKDRWLPHDCSCARDKADAGVYTKHPDCDRYGAYAARPKV
;
A
#
# COMPACT_ATOMS: atom_id res chain seq x y z
N MET A 1 36.85 33.38 -16.30
CA MET A 1 35.81 33.41 -15.25
C MET A 1 35.16 32.03 -15.24
N LYS A 2 35.53 31.18 -14.28
CA LYS A 2 35.07 29.79 -14.18
C LYS A 2 33.69 29.82 -13.51
N PHE A 3 32.64 29.49 -14.26
CA PHE A 3 31.35 29.16 -13.68
C PHE A 3 31.54 27.92 -12.83
N LEU A 4 31.59 28.11 -11.51
CA LEU A 4 31.42 27.03 -10.55
C LEU A 4 30.00 26.51 -10.76
N VAL A 5 29.89 25.43 -11.54
CA VAL A 5 28.72 24.57 -11.52
C VAL A 5 28.64 24.06 -10.09
N VAL A 6 27.77 24.66 -9.29
CA VAL A 6 27.37 24.11 -8.01
C VAL A 6 26.53 22.88 -8.36
N ALA A 7 27.21 21.75 -8.57
CA ALA A 7 26.58 20.44 -8.54
C ALA A 7 26.12 20.23 -7.10
N ILE A 8 24.89 20.65 -6.81
CA ILE A 8 24.23 20.30 -5.56
C ILE A 8 23.99 18.79 -5.65
N CYS A 9 24.93 18.02 -5.13
CA CYS A 9 24.69 16.63 -4.76
C CYS A 9 23.67 16.66 -3.63
N VAL A 10 22.38 16.70 -3.97
CA VAL A 10 21.29 16.39 -3.04
C VAL A 10 21.29 14.87 -2.83
N VAL A 11 22.40 14.35 -2.30
CA VAL A 11 22.50 12.98 -1.81
C VAL A 11 22.09 13.08 -0.35
N GLY A 12 20.83 12.77 -0.05
CA GLY A 12 20.41 12.50 1.33
C GLY A 12 19.41 13.46 1.98
N ALA A 13 18.42 13.96 1.24
CA ALA A 13 17.21 14.47 1.87
C ALA A 13 15.97 14.08 1.05
N VAL A 14 15.03 13.40 1.71
CA VAL A 14 13.67 13.04 1.25
C VAL A 14 13.54 11.75 0.41
N TYR A 15 13.63 10.59 1.07
CA TYR A 15 12.99 9.35 0.59
C TYR A 15 11.83 8.90 1.51
N ALA A 16 11.22 9.86 2.23
CA ALA A 16 9.93 9.63 2.84
C ALA A 16 8.86 10.09 1.83
N GLY A 17 8.16 9.15 1.20
CA GLY A 17 6.87 9.44 0.55
C GLY A 17 6.82 9.55 -0.98
N GLN A 18 7.80 9.08 -1.75
CA GLN A 18 7.64 9.02 -3.21
C GLN A 18 7.38 7.58 -3.67
N CYS A 19 6.11 7.19 -3.70
CA CYS A 19 5.69 5.94 -4.32
C CYS A 19 6.18 5.89 -5.78
N PRO A 20 6.70 4.75 -6.28
CA PRO A 20 7.23 4.66 -7.64
C PRO A 20 6.19 4.99 -8.72
N LYS A 21 4.93 4.67 -8.44
CA LYS A 21 3.75 5.04 -9.22
C LYS A 21 2.63 5.47 -8.27
N THR A 22 1.81 6.40 -8.74
CA THR A 22 0.57 6.78 -8.07
C THR A 22 -0.55 5.81 -8.43
N CYS A 23 -1.57 5.72 -7.58
CA CYS A 23 -2.73 4.87 -7.87
C CYS A 23 -3.46 5.33 -9.16
N LYS A 24 -3.45 6.64 -9.45
CA LYS A 24 -4.03 7.20 -10.69
C LYS A 24 -3.28 6.80 -11.95
N GLU A 25 -1.96 6.74 -11.89
CA GLU A 25 -1.16 6.21 -13.01
C GLU A 25 -1.45 4.74 -13.24
N GLU A 26 -1.62 3.93 -12.19
CA GLU A 26 -1.98 2.52 -12.35
C GLU A 26 -3.41 2.29 -12.83
N GLU A 27 -4.37 3.13 -12.42
CA GLU A 27 -5.72 3.14 -12.99
C GLU A 27 -5.67 3.42 -14.50
N ALA A 28 -4.91 4.44 -14.92
CA ALA A 28 -4.75 4.77 -16.34
C ALA A 28 -4.04 3.65 -17.12
N ASP A 29 -3.01 3.03 -16.54
CA ASP A 29 -2.32 1.88 -17.13
C ASP A 29 -3.27 0.67 -17.27
N PHE A 30 -4.16 0.44 -16.29
CA PHE A 30 -5.20 -0.58 -16.38
C PHE A 30 -6.17 -0.27 -17.53
N ASP A 31 -6.69 0.96 -17.58
CA ASP A 31 -7.67 1.39 -18.57
C ASP A 31 -7.09 1.41 -20.01
N ALA A 32 -5.78 1.64 -20.16
CA ALA A 32 -5.07 1.62 -21.45
C ALA A 32 -4.66 0.21 -21.92
N SER A 33 -4.70 -0.79 -21.03
CA SER A 33 -4.28 -2.16 -21.35
C SER A 33 -5.43 -3.00 -21.91
N PRO A 34 -5.13 -4.01 -22.76
CA PRO A 34 -6.11 -5.04 -23.10
C PRO A 34 -6.66 -5.74 -21.85
N PRO A 35 -7.95 -6.12 -21.82
CA PRO A 35 -8.50 -6.88 -20.70
C PRO A 35 -7.72 -8.18 -20.44
N LEU A 36 -7.29 -8.38 -19.20
CA LEU A 36 -6.63 -9.60 -18.73
C LEU A 36 -7.47 -10.23 -17.63
N ALA A 37 -7.86 -11.49 -17.82
CA ALA A 37 -8.65 -12.22 -16.84
C ALA A 37 -7.90 -12.30 -15.49
N GLY A 38 -8.58 -11.94 -14.40
CA GLY A 38 -8.00 -11.95 -13.05
C GLY A 38 -7.13 -10.74 -12.71
N ARG A 39 -6.88 -9.81 -13.64
CA ARG A 39 -6.30 -8.50 -13.32
C ARG A 39 -7.42 -7.58 -12.84
N ASP A 40 -7.23 -6.96 -11.68
CA ASP A 40 -8.16 -5.97 -11.16
C ASP A 40 -7.65 -4.54 -11.38
N ARG A 41 -8.59 -3.61 -11.50
CA ARG A 41 -8.32 -2.19 -11.50
C ARG A 41 -7.96 -1.79 -10.05
N PRO A 42 -6.85 -1.08 -9.81
CA PRO A 42 -6.47 -0.70 -8.45
C PRO A 42 -7.54 0.20 -7.84
N ILE A 43 -7.72 0.06 -6.53
CA ILE A 43 -8.66 0.88 -5.75
C ILE A 43 -7.88 2.01 -5.14
N CYS A 44 -8.29 3.24 -5.45
CA CYS A 44 -7.65 4.43 -4.91
C CYS A 44 -8.49 5.08 -3.82
N THR A 45 -7.82 5.69 -2.85
CA THR A 45 -8.44 6.64 -1.92
C THR A 45 -8.80 7.95 -2.62
N PRO A 46 -9.68 8.78 -2.04
CA PRO A 46 -9.93 10.14 -2.53
C PRO A 46 -8.67 11.02 -2.60
N GLU A 47 -7.68 10.75 -1.76
CA GLU A 47 -6.39 11.44 -1.70
C GLU A 47 -5.42 10.99 -2.81
N GLY A 48 -5.76 9.93 -3.56
CA GLY A 48 -4.98 9.43 -4.69
C GLY A 48 -3.91 8.39 -4.34
N THR A 49 -3.84 7.97 -3.07
CA THR A 49 -3.05 6.81 -2.61
C THR A 49 -3.82 5.52 -2.86
N PHE A 50 -3.17 4.37 -2.66
CA PHE A 50 -3.84 3.08 -2.75
C PHE A 50 -4.75 2.86 -1.53
N ASP A 51 -5.96 2.36 -1.78
CA ASP A 51 -6.79 1.84 -0.70
C ASP A 51 -6.07 0.66 -0.04
N LYS A 52 -6.19 0.55 1.27
CA LYS A 52 -5.52 -0.47 2.10
C LYS A 52 -5.83 -1.89 1.67
N LYS A 53 -6.99 -2.13 1.04
CA LYS A 53 -7.36 -3.45 0.53
C LYS A 53 -7.43 -3.43 -0.99
N GLN A 54 -6.61 -4.28 -1.62
CA GLN A 54 -6.60 -4.51 -3.06
C GLN A 54 -7.05 -5.93 -3.39
N TYR A 55 -7.20 -6.20 -4.68
CA TYR A 55 -7.70 -7.47 -5.17
C TYR A 55 -6.87 -8.02 -6.33
N LEU A 56 -6.80 -9.34 -6.40
CA LEU A 56 -6.26 -10.08 -7.54
C LEU A 56 -7.11 -11.33 -7.77
N GLY A 57 -7.98 -11.29 -8.78
CA GLY A 57 -8.85 -12.41 -9.16
C GLY A 57 -9.87 -12.84 -8.10
N SER A 58 -9.58 -13.87 -7.31
CA SER A 58 -10.44 -14.30 -6.19
C SER A 58 -9.87 -13.90 -4.82
N GLU A 59 -8.70 -13.30 -4.82
CA GLU A 59 -7.93 -12.99 -3.63
C GLU A 59 -8.08 -11.50 -3.27
N SER A 60 -7.90 -11.20 -1.99
CA SER A 60 -7.70 -9.84 -1.50
C SER A 60 -6.46 -9.79 -0.62
N TYR A 61 -5.75 -8.68 -0.67
CA TYR A 61 -4.51 -8.48 0.08
C TYR A 61 -4.44 -7.05 0.60
N CYS A 62 -3.71 -6.87 1.69
CA CYS A 62 -3.47 -5.55 2.25
C CYS A 62 -2.25 -4.90 1.60
N VAL A 63 -2.29 -3.58 1.42
CA VAL A 63 -1.18 -2.80 0.84
C VAL A 63 -0.85 -1.56 1.70
N ASP A 64 0.36 -1.06 1.55
CA ASP A 64 0.75 0.26 2.05
C ASP A 64 0.18 1.41 1.21
N GLU A 65 0.54 2.67 1.53
CA GLU A 65 0.07 3.84 0.78
C GLU A 65 0.55 3.87 -0.69
N CYS A 66 1.61 3.13 -1.01
CA CYS A 66 2.21 3.01 -2.33
C CYS A 66 1.72 1.80 -3.13
N GLY A 67 0.79 1.02 -2.59
CA GLY A 67 0.26 -0.16 -3.25
C GLY A 67 1.17 -1.39 -3.14
N VAL A 68 2.21 -1.34 -2.30
CA VAL A 68 3.07 -2.49 -2.03
C VAL A 68 2.33 -3.44 -1.09
N GLU A 69 2.24 -4.70 -1.49
CA GLU A 69 1.61 -5.76 -0.70
C GLU A 69 2.30 -5.92 0.66
N LEU A 70 1.48 -5.99 1.72
CA LEU A 70 1.91 -6.29 3.08
C LEU A 70 1.86 -7.81 3.27
N GLU A 71 3.02 -8.41 3.51
CA GLU A 71 3.15 -9.84 3.76
C GLU A 71 2.24 -10.31 4.91
N ASP A 72 1.77 -11.56 4.84
CA ASP A 72 0.90 -12.25 5.81
C ASP A 72 -0.56 -11.77 5.87
N TYR A 73 -0.96 -10.82 5.03
CA TYR A 73 -2.30 -10.24 5.03
C TYR A 73 -3.06 -10.47 3.72
N GLU A 74 -2.77 -11.56 3.03
CA GLU A 74 -3.50 -12.05 1.87
C GLU A 74 -4.55 -13.12 2.24
N THR A 75 -5.66 -13.14 1.51
CA THR A 75 -6.73 -14.16 1.66
C THR A 75 -7.27 -14.60 0.31
N LYS A 76 -7.61 -15.88 0.22
CA LYS A 76 -8.20 -16.52 -0.98
C LYS A 76 -9.69 -16.22 -1.17
N ASP A 77 -10.27 -15.40 -0.30
CA ASP A 77 -11.66 -14.98 -0.36
C ASP A 77 -11.76 -13.45 -0.40
N ARG A 78 -11.93 -12.93 -1.61
CA ARG A 78 -12.20 -11.52 -1.93
C ARG A 78 -13.36 -10.92 -1.11
N TRP A 79 -14.34 -11.72 -0.70
CA TRP A 79 -15.54 -11.23 -0.01
C TRP A 79 -15.42 -11.26 1.50
N LEU A 80 -14.30 -11.76 2.03
CA LEU A 80 -14.09 -11.83 3.46
C LEU A 80 -14.09 -10.41 4.07
N PRO A 81 -14.89 -10.13 5.11
CA PRO A 81 -14.97 -8.81 5.71
C PRO A 81 -13.74 -8.52 6.57
N HIS A 82 -12.81 -7.75 6.02
CA HIS A 82 -11.69 -7.13 6.72
C HIS A 82 -11.38 -5.79 6.03
N ASP A 83 -10.79 -4.89 6.80
CA ASP A 83 -10.52 -3.54 6.35
C ASP A 83 -9.02 -3.22 6.25
N CYS A 84 -8.10 -4.13 6.56
CA CYS A 84 -6.65 -3.90 6.49
C CYS A 84 -6.11 -2.72 7.35
N SER A 85 -6.92 -2.13 8.25
CA SER A 85 -6.48 -0.96 9.03
C SER A 85 -5.26 -1.29 9.88
N CYS A 86 -5.31 -2.40 10.61
CA CYS A 86 -4.22 -2.77 11.52
C CYS A 86 -2.94 -3.10 10.76
N ALA A 87 -3.04 -3.83 9.64
CA ALA A 87 -1.88 -4.15 8.81
C ALA A 87 -1.17 -2.88 8.33
N ARG A 88 -1.92 -1.89 7.84
CA ARG A 88 -1.35 -0.62 7.37
C ARG A 88 -0.76 0.20 8.51
N ASP A 89 -1.50 0.36 9.61
CA ASP A 89 -1.01 1.06 10.80
C ASP A 89 0.27 0.40 11.38
N LYS A 90 0.37 -0.94 11.29
CA LYS A 90 1.55 -1.70 11.71
C LYS A 90 2.76 -1.45 10.80
N ALA A 91 2.54 -1.34 9.49
CA ALA A 91 3.59 -1.00 8.52
C ALA A 91 4.11 0.44 8.76
N ASP A 92 3.21 1.38 9.02
CA ASP A 92 3.53 2.80 9.24
C ASP A 92 4.20 3.06 10.59
N ALA A 93 3.94 2.21 11.60
CA ALA A 93 4.45 2.36 12.96
C ALA A 93 6.00 2.40 13.04
N GLY A 94 6.70 1.87 12.03
CA GLY A 94 8.16 1.79 12.01
C GLY A 94 8.74 0.95 13.15
N VAL A 95 10.07 0.80 13.19
CA VAL A 95 10.75 -0.17 14.08
C VAL A 95 10.67 0.19 15.58
N TYR A 96 10.39 1.45 15.92
CA TYR A 96 10.55 1.96 17.29
C TYR A 96 9.24 2.08 18.08
N THR A 97 8.10 1.69 17.52
CA THR A 97 6.81 1.81 18.20
C THR A 97 6.24 0.44 18.57
N LYS A 98 5.35 0.44 19.56
CA LYS A 98 4.57 -0.75 19.90
C LYS A 98 3.57 -1.01 18.79
N HIS A 99 3.87 -1.98 17.93
CA HIS A 99 2.98 -2.39 16.85
C HIS A 99 1.64 -2.89 17.40
N PRO A 100 0.52 -2.60 16.70
CA PRO A 100 -0.78 -3.15 17.05
C PRO A 100 -0.81 -4.67 16.81
N ASP A 101 -1.61 -5.37 17.62
CA ASP A 101 -1.89 -6.79 17.41
C ASP A 101 -2.95 -6.90 16.30
N CYS A 102 -2.56 -7.44 15.15
CA CYS A 102 -3.44 -7.66 14.00
C CYS A 102 -3.85 -9.13 13.91
N ASP A 103 -5.07 -9.39 13.45
CA ASP A 103 -5.46 -10.72 13.02
C ASP A 103 -4.86 -11.07 11.65
N ARG A 104 -5.06 -12.31 11.19
CA ARG A 104 -4.52 -12.79 9.91
C ARG A 104 -5.12 -12.13 8.65
N TYR A 105 -6.09 -11.24 8.81
CA TYR A 105 -6.74 -10.52 7.72
C TYR A 105 -6.42 -9.02 7.77
N GLY A 106 -5.48 -8.62 8.63
CA GLY A 106 -5.04 -7.24 8.77
C GLY A 106 -6.04 -6.34 9.50
N ALA A 107 -7.06 -6.92 10.14
CA ALA A 107 -7.94 -6.20 11.05
C ALA A 107 -7.34 -6.19 12.47
N TYR A 108 -7.77 -5.25 13.28
CA TYR A 108 -7.36 -5.20 14.69
C TYR A 108 -7.85 -6.45 15.42
N ALA A 109 -6.92 -7.18 16.06
CA ALA A 109 -7.28 -8.37 16.81
C ALA A 109 -8.25 -8.00 17.94
N ALA A 110 -9.42 -8.64 17.97
CA ALA A 110 -10.34 -8.49 19.08
C ALA A 110 -9.64 -8.99 20.35
N ARG A 111 -9.31 -8.07 21.26
CA ARG A 111 -8.77 -8.49 22.56
C ARG A 111 -9.84 -9.31 23.28
N PRO A 112 -9.50 -10.48 23.87
CA PRO A 112 -10.41 -11.18 24.73
C PRO A 112 -10.90 -10.20 25.81
N LYS A 113 -12.22 -10.12 26.03
CA LYS A 113 -12.74 -9.44 27.21
C LYS A 113 -12.28 -10.26 28.42
N VAL A 114 -11.27 -9.77 29.12
CA VAL A 114 -10.84 -10.29 30.43
C VAL A 114 -11.89 -9.97 31.50
#